data_AF-A0A7C0Y7T9-F1
#
_entry.id   AF-A0A7C0Y7T9-F1
#
_cell.length_a   1.000
_cell.length_b   1.000
_cell.length_c   1.000
_cell.angle_alpha   90.00
_cell.angle_beta   90.00
_cell.angle_gamma   90.00
#
_symmetry.space_group_name_H-M   'P 1'
#
loop_
_entity.id
_entity.type
_entity.pdbx_description
1 polymer ?
#
loop_
_entity_poly.entity_id
_entity_poly.type
_entity_poly.pdbx_seq_one_letter_code
_entity_poly.pdbx_strand_id
1 'polypeptide(L)' 'MAEPLPSYRGCFGCGRDNPIGVALRLEWDGEKARALFVPKEMYAGFEGVIHGGIVCTLLDEAMWWAIAAQERKCTVTA' A
#
# COMPACT_ATOMS: atom_id res chain seq x y z
N MET A 1 17.60 -3.62 -8.66
CA MET A 1 17.11 -4.53 -7.61
C MET A 1 16.04 -3.77 -6.86
N ALA A 2 14.87 -4.36 -6.58
CA ALA A 2 13.81 -3.64 -5.90
C ALA A 2 14.19 -3.42 -4.43
N GLU A 3 14.07 -2.19 -3.95
CA GLU A 3 14.41 -1.79 -2.59
C GLU A 3 13.14 -1.61 -1.76
N PRO A 4 13.08 -2.09 -0.51
CA PRO A 4 11.90 -1.93 0.32
C PRO A 4 11.68 -0.45 0.65
N LEU A 5 10.44 0.02 0.44
CA LEU A 5 10.05 1.37 0.76
C LEU A 5 9.79 1.53 2.27
N PRO A 6 10.02 2.73 2.85
CA PRO A 6 9.74 3.02 4.24
C PRO A 6 8.27 2.75 4.64
N SER A 7 8.04 2.50 5.92
CA SER A 7 6.69 2.33 6.47
C SER A 7 6.56 3.05 7.80
N TYR A 8 5.40 3.68 8.06
CA TYR A 8 5.05 4.17 9.39
C TYR A 8 4.36 3.05 10.19
N ARG A 9 4.90 2.72 11.37
CA ARG A 9 4.51 1.53 12.17
C ARG A 9 3.00 1.37 12.36
N GLY A 10 2.30 2.46 12.67
CA GLY A 10 0.85 2.47 12.93
C GLY A 10 -0.03 2.76 11.71
N CYS A 11 0.55 2.95 10.51
CA CYS A 11 -0.23 3.25 9.31
C CYS A 11 -1.22 2.11 9.01
N PHE A 12 -2.43 2.45 8.57
CA PHE A 12 -3.42 1.46 8.16
C PHE A 12 -2.98 0.70 6.90
N GLY A 13 -2.38 1.38 5.90
CA GLY A 13 -1.93 0.75 4.67
C GLY A 13 -0.62 -0.01 4.85
N CYS A 14 0.50 0.68 5.02
CA CYS A 14 1.84 0.08 5.09
C CYS A 14 2.34 -0.35 6.49
N GLY A 15 1.61 -0.01 7.57
CA GLY A 15 2.09 -0.20 8.94
C GLY A 15 2.04 -1.65 9.41
N ARG A 16 3.18 -2.17 9.91
CA ARG A 16 3.31 -3.56 10.38
C ARG A 16 2.83 -3.78 11.82
N ASP A 17 2.73 -2.71 12.60
CA ASP A 17 2.34 -2.78 14.02
C ASP A 17 0.84 -2.46 14.20
N ASN A 18 0.12 -2.16 13.11
CA ASN A 18 -1.32 -1.93 13.14
C ASN A 18 -2.08 -3.28 13.02
N PRO A 19 -2.76 -3.75 14.09
CA PRO A 19 -3.36 -5.09 14.11
C PRO A 19 -4.55 -5.25 13.15
N ILE A 20 -5.17 -4.14 12.74
CA ILE A 20 -6.28 -4.12 11.78
C ILE A 20 -5.85 -3.61 10.40
N GLY A 21 -4.59 -3.21 10.26
CA GLY A 21 -4.04 -2.67 9.02
C GLY A 21 -3.85 -3.74 7.94
N VAL A 22 -3.61 -3.26 6.72
CA VAL A 22 -3.33 -4.06 5.52
C VAL A 22 -1.89 -4.60 5.54
N ALA A 23 -0.98 -3.88 6.21
CA ALA A 23 0.45 -4.19 6.30
C ALA A 23 1.12 -4.39 4.93
N LEU A 24 0.76 -3.54 3.97
CA LEU A 24 1.25 -3.58 2.59
C LEU A 24 2.76 -3.33 2.56
N ARG A 25 3.49 -4.22 1.87
CA ARG A 25 4.93 -4.10 1.67
C ARG A 25 5.18 -3.61 0.25
N LEU A 26 5.63 -2.37 0.14
CA LEU A 26 6.00 -1.80 -1.14
C LEU A 26 7.51 -1.86 -1.36
N GLU A 27 7.88 -2.07 -2.61
CA GLU A 27 9.25 -2.03 -3.09
C GLU A 27 9.35 -1.09 -4.28
N TRP A 28 10.50 -0.42 -4.41
CA TRP A 28 10.83 0.49 -5.50
C TRP A 28 11.94 -0.10 -6.36
N ASP A 29 11.71 -0.27 -7.66
CA ASP A 29 12.70 -0.86 -8.57
C ASP A 29 13.53 0.17 -9.37
N GLY A 30 13.34 1.47 -9.09
CA GLY A 30 13.92 2.58 -9.85
C GLY A 30 12.94 3.23 -10.83
N GLU A 31 11.81 2.57 -11.12
CA GLU A 31 10.78 3.08 -12.05
C GLU A 31 9.36 2.91 -11.50
N LYS A 32 9.10 1.85 -10.73
CA LYS A 32 7.77 1.44 -10.27
C LYS A 32 7.77 1.13 -8.78
N ALA A 33 6.72 1.58 -8.11
CA ALA A 33 6.33 1.08 -6.80
C ALA A 33 5.49 -0.20 -7.00
N ARG A 34 5.87 -1.30 -6.34
CA ARG A 34 5.22 -2.60 -6.47
C ARG A 34 4.92 -3.21 -5.11
N ALA A 35 3.83 -3.96 -5.02
CA ALA A 35 3.49 -4.76 -3.86
C ALA A 35 2.75 -6.03 -4.30
N LEU A 36 2.88 -7.09 -3.51
CA LEU A 36 2.05 -8.27 -3.60
C LEU A 36 1.09 -8.29 -2.41
N PHE A 37 -0.18 -8.53 -2.67
CA PHE A 37 -1.22 -8.53 -1.65
C PHE A 37 -2.17 -9.70 -1.85
N VAL A 38 -2.42 -10.44 -0.76
CA VAL A 38 -3.42 -11.50 -0.71
C VAL A 38 -4.50 -11.05 0.28
N PRO A 39 -5.74 -10.79 -0.18
CA PRO A 39 -6.80 -10.35 0.72
C PRO A 39 -7.18 -11.45 1.71
N LYS A 40 -7.42 -11.05 2.96
CA LYS A 40 -8.06 -11.86 3.99
C LYS A 40 -9.58 -11.75 3.85
N GLU A 41 -10.29 -12.76 4.33
CA GLU A 41 -11.78 -12.78 4.32
C GLU A 41 -12.40 -11.56 5.00
N MET A 42 -11.77 -11.05 6.07
CA MET A 42 -12.21 -9.84 6.77
C MET A 42 -12.21 -8.55 5.92
N TYR A 43 -11.57 -8.58 4.75
CA TYR A 43 -11.55 -7.45 3.81
C TYR A 43 -12.65 -7.55 2.74
N ALA A 44 -13.61 -8.48 2.87
CA ALA A 44 -14.71 -8.61 1.93
C ALA A 44 -15.66 -7.39 1.99
N GLY A 45 -16.10 -6.91 0.82
CA GLY A 45 -17.19 -5.94 0.72
C GLY A 45 -18.50 -6.56 0.24
N PHE A 46 -18.38 -7.58 -0.60
CA PHE A 46 -19.45 -8.50 -0.96
C PHE A 46 -18.93 -9.93 -0.79
N GLU A 47 -19.82 -10.91 -0.69
CA GLU A 47 -19.42 -12.32 -0.51
C GLU A 47 -18.44 -12.77 -1.61
N GLY A 48 -17.24 -13.21 -1.19
CA GLY A 48 -16.17 -13.63 -2.09
C GLY A 48 -15.44 -12.49 -2.83
N VAL A 49 -15.75 -11.22 -2.55
CA VAL A 49 -15.17 -10.06 -3.26
C VAL A 49 -14.56 -9.08 -2.27
N ILE A 50 -13.30 -8.69 -2.52
CA ILE A 50 -12.59 -7.67 -1.73
C ILE A 50 -13.36 -6.33 -1.74
N HIS A 51 -13.41 -5.67 -0.59
CA HIS A 51 -14.04 -4.37 -0.42
C HIS A 51 -13.32 -3.31 -1.26
N GLY A 52 -14.09 -2.53 -2.03
CA GLY A 52 -13.53 -1.50 -2.92
C GLY A 52 -12.64 -0.49 -2.18
N GLY A 53 -13.01 -0.10 -0.96
CA GLY A 53 -12.16 0.76 -0.11
C GLY A 53 -10.78 0.19 0.21
N ILE A 54 -10.64 -1.15 0.36
CA ILE A 54 -9.33 -1.77 0.57
C ILE A 54 -8.52 -1.71 -0.73
N VAL A 55 -9.15 -1.97 -1.87
CA VAL A 55 -8.50 -1.80 -3.18
C VAL A 55 -8.03 -0.36 -3.38
N CYS A 56 -8.87 0.63 -3.04
CA CYS A 56 -8.49 2.03 -3.08
C CYS A 56 -7.30 2.33 -2.16
N THR A 57 -7.27 1.82 -0.94
CA THR A 57 -6.11 1.97 -0.03
C THR A 57 -4.83 1.37 -0.61
N LEU A 58 -4.90 0.20 -1.26
CA LEU A 58 -3.74 -0.42 -1.90
C LEU A 58 -3.19 0.44 -3.04
N LEU A 59 -4.10 0.95 -3.88
CA LEU A 59 -3.75 1.82 -5.00
C LEU A 59 -3.21 3.17 -4.50
N ASP A 60 -3.80 3.73 -3.45
CA ASP A 60 -3.37 4.98 -2.82
C ASP A 60 -1.93 4.90 -2.35
N GLU A 61 -1.59 3.87 -1.56
CA GLU A 61 -0.21 3.63 -1.10
C GLU A 61 0.76 3.47 -2.28
N ALA A 62 0.38 2.73 -3.33
CA ALA A 62 1.23 2.52 -4.50
C ALA A 62 1.44 3.80 -5.32
N MET A 63 0.38 4.57 -5.58
CA MET A 63 0.43 5.81 -6.34
C MET A 63 1.23 6.89 -5.59
N TRP A 64 0.99 7.03 -4.28
CA TRP A 64 1.75 7.96 -3.46
C TRP A 64 3.23 7.63 -3.51
N TRP A 65 3.60 6.37 -3.30
CA TRP A 65 5.01 5.95 -3.33
C TRP A 65 5.65 6.08 -4.71
N ALA A 66 4.91 5.82 -5.79
CA ALA A 66 5.44 5.96 -7.15
C ALA A 66 5.94 7.39 -7.42
N ILE A 67 5.19 8.40 -6.98
CA ILE A 67 5.60 9.81 -7.16
C ILE A 67 6.57 10.25 -6.06
N ALA A 68 6.32 9.89 -4.80
CA ALA A 68 7.18 10.30 -3.68
C ALA A 68 8.61 9.77 -3.82
N ALA A 69 8.79 8.54 -4.29
CA ALA A 69 10.10 7.95 -4.55
C ALA A 69 10.80 8.61 -5.74
N GLN A 70 10.07 8.87 -6.83
CA GLN A 70 10.58 9.52 -8.04
C GLN A 70 11.03 10.96 -7.77
N GLU A 71 10.19 11.75 -7.12
CA GLU A 71 10.40 13.19 -6.89
C GLU A 71 11.21 13.48 -5.63
N ARG A 72 11.36 12.48 -4.75
CA ARG A 72 12.00 12.59 -3.43
C ARG A 72 11.37 13.68 -2.57
N LYS A 73 10.03 13.77 -2.62
CA LYS A 73 9.21 14.77 -1.92
C LYS A 73 7.96 14.12 -1.35
N CYS A 74 7.40 14.76 -0.31
CA CYS A 74 6.05 14.42 0.14
C CYS A 74 5.03 14.91 -0.89
N THR A 75 4.18 14.02 -1.38
CA THR A 75 3.15 14.30 -2.38
C THR A 75 1.76 13.99 -1.86
N VAL A 76 0.74 14.24 -2.68
CA VAL A 76 -0.65 13.85 -2.40
C VAL A 76 -1.20 13.08 -3.59
N THR A 77 -2.11 12.18 -3.31
CA THR A 77 -2.96 11.46 -4.26
C THR A 77 -4.32 12.17 -4.31
N ALA A 78 -4.95 12.18 -5.48
CA ALA A 78 -6.27 12.76 -5.70
C ALA A 78 -7.35 11.67 -5.76
#